data_AF-A0A2N3KTG0-F1
#
_entry.id   AF-A0A2N3KTG0-F1
#
_cell.length_a   1.000
_cell.length_b   1.000
_cell.length_c   1.000
_cell.angle_alpha   90.00
_cell.angle_beta   90.00
_cell.angle_gamma   90.00
#
_symmetry.space_group_name_H-M   'P 1'
#
loop_
_entity.id
_entity.type
_entity.pdbx_description
1 polymer ?
#
loop_
_entity_poly.entity_id
_entity_poly.type
_entity_poly.pdbx_seq_one_letter_code
_entity_poly.pdbx_strand_id
1 'polypeptide(L)'
;MQRLQGKTAIVTGGAKGIGAAIARRFAAEGASVFIADLDLDRARETAGEIAAKGGVATACQLDIADRAGVDDLIAGIEARHGAIDVLVNNAGVNVFHAPLDLMDEDWDRCMAVDLKGAWNCSRAVLPGMVDRRYGAIINIISNHAFSVIKSTFPYPVAKHGLLFKPAFGILNRAMDQNAHGFLGAGGVAVGKGAIDIFVQFVAAIHANQAVGAAKCL
;
A
#
# COMPACT_ATOMS: atom_id res chain seq x y z
N MET A 1 8.46 -1.44 -21.42
CA MET A 1 9.46 -2.37 -20.84
C MET A 1 8.85 -2.92 -19.56
N GLN A 2 8.63 -4.24 -19.42
CA GLN A 2 7.93 -4.84 -18.27
C GLN A 2 8.88 -4.94 -17.06
N ARG A 3 8.94 -3.89 -16.23
CA ARG A 3 9.92 -3.78 -15.13
C ARG A 3 9.62 -4.67 -13.93
N LEU A 4 8.39 -5.16 -13.80
CA LEU A 4 7.94 -6.04 -12.72
C LEU A 4 7.67 -7.47 -13.21
N GLN A 5 8.20 -7.83 -14.38
CA GLN A 5 7.98 -9.15 -14.95
C GLN A 5 8.39 -10.26 -13.97
N GLY A 6 7.44 -11.16 -13.70
CA GLY A 6 7.65 -12.31 -12.81
C GLY A 6 7.75 -11.94 -11.33
N LYS A 7 7.37 -10.72 -10.94
CA LYS A 7 7.32 -10.30 -9.54
C LYS A 7 5.95 -10.55 -8.92
N THR A 8 5.93 -10.93 -7.65
CA THR A 8 4.70 -11.07 -6.87
C THR A 8 4.49 -9.83 -6.02
N ALA A 9 3.35 -9.17 -6.18
CA ALA A 9 3.01 -7.94 -5.47
C ALA A 9 1.69 -8.07 -4.72
N ILE A 10 1.62 -7.53 -3.51
CA ILE A 10 0.39 -7.39 -2.73
C ILE A 10 0.06 -5.91 -2.62
N VAL A 11 -1.19 -5.55 -2.92
CA VAL A 11 -1.70 -4.18 -2.75
C VAL A 11 -2.90 -4.22 -1.80
N THR A 12 -2.71 -3.68 -0.60
CA THR A 12 -3.80 -3.53 0.38
C THR A 12 -4.69 -2.35 0.03
N GLY A 13 -6.01 -2.43 0.26
CA GLY A 13 -6.94 -1.38 -0.17
C GLY A 13 -7.00 -1.27 -1.71
N GLY A 14 -6.69 -2.38 -2.39
CA GLY A 14 -6.51 -2.41 -3.83
C GLY A 14 -7.81 -2.41 -4.63
N ALA A 15 -8.99 -2.43 -3.99
CA ALA A 15 -10.27 -2.50 -4.67
C ALA A 15 -10.73 -1.16 -5.26
N LYS A 16 -10.13 -0.02 -4.87
CA LYS A 16 -10.50 1.31 -5.39
C LYS A 16 -9.35 2.32 -5.31
N GLY A 17 -9.59 3.49 -5.91
CA GLY A 17 -8.75 4.68 -5.76
C GLY A 17 -7.28 4.42 -6.15
N ILE A 18 -6.36 4.89 -5.29
CA ILE A 18 -4.91 4.79 -5.51
C ILE A 18 -4.47 3.32 -5.53
N GLY A 19 -4.96 2.49 -4.62
CA GLY A 19 -4.64 1.06 -4.58
C GLY A 19 -4.98 0.35 -5.89
N ALA A 20 -6.18 0.55 -6.42
CA ALA A 20 -6.58 -0.04 -7.70
C ALA A 20 -5.73 0.47 -8.89
N ALA A 21 -5.37 1.76 -8.88
CA ALA A 21 -4.47 2.32 -9.89
C ALA A 21 -3.06 1.70 -9.83
N ILE A 22 -2.52 1.51 -8.63
CA ILE A 22 -1.23 0.84 -8.41
C ILE A 22 -1.31 -0.62 -8.88
N ALA A 23 -2.36 -1.36 -8.49
CA ALA A 23 -2.54 -2.76 -8.89
C ALA A 23 -2.59 -2.90 -10.41
N ARG A 24 -3.37 -2.06 -11.09
CA ARG A 24 -3.43 -2.02 -12.56
C ARG A 24 -2.08 -1.72 -13.20
N ARG A 25 -1.34 -0.73 -12.67
CA ARG A 25 -0.01 -0.40 -13.19
C ARG A 25 0.98 -1.54 -12.98
N PHE A 26 0.99 -2.14 -11.80
CA PHE A 26 1.91 -3.23 -11.49
C PHE A 26 1.67 -4.45 -12.38
N ALA A 27 0.42 -4.81 -12.62
CA ALA A 27 0.06 -5.89 -13.53
C ALA A 27 0.46 -5.56 -14.99
N ALA A 28 0.24 -4.33 -15.46
CA ALA A 28 0.68 -3.89 -16.80
C ALA A 28 2.21 -3.95 -16.98
N GLU A 29 2.96 -3.88 -15.88
CA GLU A 29 4.43 -4.01 -15.86
C GLU A 29 4.91 -5.46 -15.68
N GLY A 30 3.99 -6.44 -15.65
CA GLY A 30 4.30 -7.87 -15.62
C GLY A 30 4.26 -8.55 -14.26
N ALA A 31 3.78 -7.85 -13.21
CA ALA A 31 3.63 -8.44 -11.87
C ALA A 31 2.38 -9.34 -11.79
N SER A 32 2.44 -10.37 -10.96
CA SER A 32 1.26 -11.05 -10.42
C SER A 32 0.79 -10.31 -9.17
N VAL A 33 -0.41 -9.74 -9.22
CA VAL A 33 -0.91 -8.81 -8.18
C VAL A 33 -2.01 -9.43 -7.33
N PHE A 34 -1.80 -9.51 -6.02
CA PHE A 34 -2.82 -9.82 -5.04
C PHE A 34 -3.49 -8.53 -4.57
N ILE A 35 -4.78 -8.40 -4.83
CA ILE A 35 -5.62 -7.27 -4.44
C ILE A 35 -6.26 -7.64 -3.11
N ALA A 36 -5.64 -7.20 -2.02
CA ALA A 36 -6.10 -7.46 -0.67
C ALA A 36 -7.02 -6.31 -0.20
N ASP A 37 -8.29 -6.60 0.04
CA ASP A 37 -9.26 -5.58 0.45
C ASP A 37 -10.35 -6.19 1.34
N LEU A 38 -11.00 -5.37 2.17
CA LEU A 38 -12.13 -5.81 2.97
C LEU A 38 -13.36 -6.10 2.09
N ASP A 39 -13.50 -5.32 1.00
CA ASP A 39 -14.55 -5.47 -0.01
C ASP A 39 -14.09 -6.43 -1.13
N LEU A 40 -14.41 -7.72 -0.96
CA LEU A 40 -14.00 -8.77 -1.88
C LEU A 40 -14.59 -8.59 -3.28
N ASP A 41 -15.82 -8.11 -3.40
CA ASP A 41 -16.49 -8.00 -4.70
C ASP A 41 -15.87 -6.88 -5.54
N ARG A 42 -15.57 -5.72 -4.95
CA ARG A 42 -14.80 -4.69 -5.65
C ARG A 42 -13.36 -5.11 -5.95
N ALA A 43 -12.74 -5.92 -5.07
CA ALA A 43 -11.43 -6.48 -5.35
C ALA A 43 -11.47 -7.40 -6.58
N ARG A 44 -12.54 -8.19 -6.74
CA ARG A 44 -12.80 -9.02 -7.93
C ARG A 44 -13.03 -8.18 -9.17
N GLU A 45 -13.76 -7.07 -9.08
CA GLU A 45 -13.92 -6.13 -10.20
C GLU A 45 -12.56 -5.61 -10.68
N THR A 46 -11.71 -5.15 -9.76
CA THR A 46 -10.36 -4.68 -10.09
C THR A 46 -9.51 -5.79 -10.71
N ALA A 47 -9.57 -7.02 -10.18
CA ALA A 47 -8.87 -8.17 -10.74
C ALA A 47 -9.37 -8.49 -12.16
N GLY A 48 -10.67 -8.43 -12.40
CA GLY A 48 -11.30 -8.64 -13.70
C GLY A 48 -10.86 -7.60 -14.73
N GLU A 49 -10.79 -6.32 -14.34
CA GLU A 49 -10.27 -5.25 -15.20
C GLU A 49 -8.80 -5.47 -15.60
N ILE A 50 -7.99 -6.02 -14.68
CA ILE A 50 -6.59 -6.37 -14.95
C ILE A 50 -6.51 -7.55 -15.92
N ALA A 51 -7.29 -8.60 -15.66
CA ALA A 51 -7.35 -9.80 -16.50
C ALA A 51 -7.82 -9.48 -17.93
N ALA A 52 -8.81 -8.59 -18.09
CA ALA A 52 -9.30 -8.13 -19.38
C ALA A 52 -8.22 -7.41 -20.22
N LYS A 53 -7.14 -6.93 -19.58
CA LYS A 53 -5.99 -6.30 -20.23
C LYS A 53 -4.78 -7.24 -20.36
N GLY A 54 -4.96 -8.53 -20.08
CA GLY A 54 -3.91 -9.55 -20.16
C GLY A 54 -2.94 -9.58 -18.98
N GLY A 55 -3.25 -8.85 -17.89
CA GLY A 55 -2.47 -8.91 -16.65
C GLY A 55 -2.91 -10.04 -15.73
N VAL A 56 -2.12 -10.31 -14.68
CA VAL A 56 -2.41 -11.34 -13.68
C VAL A 56 -2.76 -10.68 -12.35
N ALA A 57 -3.98 -10.91 -11.86
CA ALA A 57 -4.39 -10.46 -10.54
C ALA A 57 -5.30 -11.47 -9.84
N THR A 58 -5.25 -11.49 -8.51
CA THR A 58 -6.09 -12.33 -7.64
C THR A 58 -6.70 -11.47 -6.55
N ALA A 59 -8.01 -11.53 -6.38
CA ALA A 59 -8.71 -10.83 -5.31
C ALA A 59 -8.64 -11.64 -4.00
N CYS A 60 -8.32 -10.98 -2.90
CA CYS A 60 -8.22 -11.56 -1.57
C CYS A 60 -9.03 -10.71 -0.59
N GLN A 61 -9.92 -11.36 0.17
CA GLN A 61 -10.59 -10.68 1.27
C GLN A 61 -9.63 -10.59 2.45
N LEU A 62 -9.40 -9.38 2.96
CA LEU A 62 -8.51 -9.16 4.08
C LEU A 62 -8.91 -7.93 4.88
N ASP A 63 -9.14 -8.12 6.18
CA ASP A 63 -9.01 -7.04 7.15
C ASP A 63 -7.56 -6.96 7.62
N ILE A 64 -6.87 -5.85 7.32
CA ILE A 64 -5.47 -5.67 7.72
C ILE A 64 -5.30 -5.45 9.23
N ALA A 65 -6.38 -5.07 9.93
CA ALA A 65 -6.37 -4.96 11.39
C ALA A 65 -6.37 -6.34 12.07
N ASP A 66 -6.91 -7.38 11.40
CA ASP A 66 -6.85 -8.75 11.88
C ASP A 66 -5.48 -9.37 11.59
N ARG A 67 -4.70 -9.52 12.66
CA ARG A 67 -3.35 -10.06 12.56
C ARG A 67 -3.33 -11.51 12.06
N ALA A 68 -4.25 -12.35 12.54
CA ALA A 68 -4.24 -13.77 12.18
C ALA A 68 -4.57 -13.94 10.69
N GLY A 69 -5.62 -13.25 10.21
CA GLY A 69 -5.97 -13.24 8.79
C GLY A 69 -4.85 -12.72 7.89
N VAL A 70 -4.10 -11.70 8.32
CA VAL A 70 -2.91 -11.24 7.59
C VAL A 70 -1.86 -12.35 7.48
N ASP A 71 -1.51 -12.99 8.60
CA ASP A 71 -0.48 -14.02 8.62
C ASP A 71 -0.89 -15.24 7.76
N ASP A 72 -2.15 -15.67 7.85
CA ASP A 72 -2.70 -16.78 7.09
C ASP A 72 -2.72 -16.48 5.58
N LEU A 73 -3.13 -15.27 5.17
CA LEU A 73 -3.15 -14.89 3.76
C LEU A 73 -1.72 -14.87 3.19
N ILE A 74 -0.78 -14.25 3.89
CA ILE A 74 0.61 -14.14 3.43
C ILE A 74 1.25 -15.52 3.31
N ALA A 75 1.11 -16.38 4.33
CA ALA A 75 1.62 -17.76 4.28
C ALA A 75 0.98 -18.55 3.13
N GLY A 76 -0.33 -18.39 2.91
CA GLY A 76 -1.05 -19.05 1.82
C GLY A 76 -0.60 -18.59 0.42
N ILE A 77 -0.27 -17.31 0.26
CA ILE A 77 0.30 -16.78 -0.99
C ILE A 77 1.69 -17.35 -1.20
N GLU A 78 2.57 -17.28 -0.19
CA GLU A 78 3.95 -17.75 -0.31
C GLU A 78 4.05 -19.25 -0.61
N ALA A 79 3.19 -20.06 0.01
CA ALA A 79 3.13 -21.50 -0.23
C ALA A 79 2.73 -21.86 -1.67
N ARG A 80 1.89 -21.05 -2.32
CA ARG A 80 1.33 -21.35 -3.65
C ARG A 80 2.04 -20.66 -4.80
N HIS A 81 2.53 -19.45 -4.56
CA HIS A 81 3.05 -18.56 -5.59
C HIS A 81 4.54 -18.23 -5.39
N GLY A 82 5.14 -18.75 -4.33
CA GLY A 82 6.48 -18.38 -3.93
C GLY A 82 6.51 -17.00 -3.27
N ALA A 83 7.71 -16.55 -3.01
CA ALA A 83 7.91 -15.47 -2.07
C ALA A 83 7.48 -14.09 -2.61
N ILE A 84 6.94 -13.24 -1.72
CA ILE A 84 6.37 -11.94 -2.07
C ILE A 84 7.49 -10.92 -2.29
N ASP A 85 7.51 -10.25 -3.44
CA ASP A 85 8.54 -9.28 -3.79
C ASP A 85 8.18 -7.85 -3.39
N VAL A 86 6.89 -7.52 -3.45
CA VAL A 86 6.39 -6.16 -3.19
C VAL A 86 5.17 -6.19 -2.30
N LEU A 87 5.18 -5.38 -1.24
CA LEU A 87 4.01 -5.04 -0.44
C LEU A 87 3.71 -3.56 -0.60
N VAL A 88 2.47 -3.22 -0.90
CA VAL A 88 1.96 -1.85 -0.89
C VAL A 88 0.92 -1.72 0.23
N ASN A 89 1.30 -1.04 1.30
CA ASN A 89 0.43 -0.62 2.39
C ASN A 89 -0.33 0.63 1.96
N ASN A 90 -1.48 0.44 1.32
CA ASN A 90 -2.36 1.51 0.82
C ASN A 90 -3.71 1.57 1.56
N ALA A 91 -4.17 0.46 2.15
CA ALA A 91 -5.41 0.46 2.91
C ALA A 91 -5.40 1.52 4.01
N GLY A 92 -6.57 2.15 4.21
CA GLY A 92 -6.78 3.17 5.23
C GLY A 92 -8.24 3.59 5.31
N VAL A 93 -8.60 4.19 6.43
CA VAL A 93 -9.92 4.74 6.72
C VAL A 93 -9.84 6.25 6.94
N ASN A 94 -10.84 6.96 6.42
CA ASN A 94 -10.97 8.39 6.67
C ASN A 94 -11.66 8.59 8.02
N VAL A 95 -10.88 8.90 9.05
CA VAL A 95 -11.36 9.31 10.37
C VAL A 95 -10.94 10.76 10.59
N PHE A 96 -11.91 11.67 10.57
CA PHE A 96 -11.68 13.11 10.55
C PHE A 96 -12.60 13.82 11.54
N HIS A 97 -12.03 14.24 12.67
CA HIS A 97 -12.72 14.93 13.74
C HIS A 97 -11.90 16.15 14.20
N ALA A 98 -12.58 17.09 14.88
CA ALA A 98 -11.89 17.97 15.80
C ALA A 98 -11.44 17.14 17.03
N PRO A 99 -10.26 17.42 17.62
CA PRO A 99 -9.74 16.59 18.72
C PRO A 99 -10.69 16.42 19.92
N LEU A 100 -11.49 17.43 20.24
CA LEU A 100 -12.43 17.39 21.36
C LEU A 100 -13.73 16.61 21.05
N ASP A 101 -14.03 16.39 19.77
CA ASP A 101 -15.22 15.67 19.30
C ASP A 101 -14.90 14.22 18.92
N LEU A 102 -13.63 13.81 19.05
CA LEU A 102 -13.19 12.47 18.70
C LEU A 102 -13.58 11.48 19.79
N MET A 103 -14.24 10.40 19.39
CA MET A 103 -14.53 9.26 20.26
C MET A 103 -13.38 8.26 20.24
N ASP A 104 -13.19 7.55 21.36
CA ASP A 104 -12.13 6.56 21.51
C ASP A 104 -12.26 5.43 20.47
N GLU A 105 -13.48 5.05 20.10
CA GLU A 105 -13.72 4.02 19.08
C GLU A 105 -13.23 4.44 17.69
N ASP A 106 -13.39 5.72 17.34
CA ASP A 106 -12.89 6.26 16.07
C ASP A 106 -11.37 6.44 16.09
N TRP A 107 -10.80 6.79 17.24
CA TRP A 107 -9.35 6.77 17.46
C TRP A 107 -8.78 5.36 17.22
N ASP A 108 -9.33 4.38 17.92
CA ASP A 108 -8.89 2.99 17.88
C ASP A 108 -9.04 2.41 16.48
N ARG A 109 -10.16 2.68 15.81
CA ARG A 109 -10.37 2.26 14.42
C ARG A 109 -9.34 2.86 13.47
N CYS A 110 -9.03 4.15 13.62
CA CYS A 110 -8.01 4.81 12.80
C CYS A 110 -6.64 4.17 13.04
N MET A 111 -6.22 3.99 14.30
CA MET A 111 -4.91 3.41 14.63
C MET A 111 -4.81 1.93 14.23
N ALA A 112 -5.90 1.17 14.40
CA ALA A 112 -5.95 -0.25 14.05
C ALA A 112 -5.71 -0.49 12.56
N VAL A 113 -6.29 0.34 11.69
CA VAL A 113 -6.17 0.19 10.23
C VAL A 113 -4.96 0.94 9.69
N ASP A 114 -4.90 2.27 9.90
CA ASP A 114 -3.96 3.16 9.18
C ASP A 114 -2.53 3.09 9.69
N LEU A 115 -2.30 2.50 10.87
CA LEU A 115 -0.97 2.32 11.44
C LEU A 115 -0.66 0.85 11.72
N LYS A 116 -1.41 0.24 12.65
CA LYS A 116 -1.17 -1.14 13.08
C LYS A 116 -1.41 -2.13 11.94
N GLY A 117 -2.40 -1.92 11.09
CA GLY A 117 -2.70 -2.81 9.98
C GLY A 117 -1.59 -2.84 8.93
N ALA A 118 -1.06 -1.68 8.54
CA ALA A 118 0.12 -1.60 7.68
C ALA A 118 1.35 -2.28 8.31
N TRP A 119 1.54 -2.13 9.63
CA TRP A 119 2.57 -2.87 10.36
C TRP A 119 2.33 -4.37 10.36
N ASN A 120 1.08 -4.84 10.51
CA ASN A 120 0.75 -6.25 10.47
C ASN A 120 1.22 -6.88 9.15
N CYS A 121 0.85 -6.27 8.01
CA CYS A 121 1.27 -6.73 6.69
C CYS A 121 2.78 -6.71 6.53
N SER A 122 3.42 -5.61 6.95
CA SER A 122 4.88 -5.46 6.87
C SER A 122 5.60 -6.55 7.66
N ARG A 123 5.17 -6.80 8.91
CA ARG A 123 5.76 -7.82 9.78
C ARG A 123 5.57 -9.24 9.22
N ALA A 124 4.50 -9.50 8.46
CA ALA A 124 4.23 -10.80 7.87
C ALA A 124 5.17 -11.09 6.68
N VAL A 125 5.42 -10.11 5.79
CA VAL A 125 6.29 -10.33 4.61
C VAL A 125 7.78 -10.18 4.89
N LEU A 126 8.13 -9.44 5.95
CA LEU A 126 9.52 -9.03 6.22
C LEU A 126 10.49 -10.19 6.43
N PRO A 127 10.17 -11.27 7.18
CA PRO A 127 11.12 -12.38 7.39
C PRO A 127 11.62 -12.96 6.06
N GLY A 128 10.70 -13.29 5.13
CA GLY A 128 11.06 -13.82 3.82
C GLY A 128 11.84 -12.82 2.95
N MET A 129 11.59 -11.52 3.08
CA MET A 129 12.38 -10.48 2.40
C MET A 129 13.80 -10.35 2.96
N VAL A 130 13.95 -10.44 4.29
CA VAL A 130 15.25 -10.37 4.98
C VAL A 130 16.13 -11.57 4.62
N ASP A 131 15.57 -12.78 4.67
CA ASP A 131 16.29 -14.01 4.37
C ASP A 131 16.84 -14.01 2.93
N ARG A 132 16.04 -13.52 1.98
CA ARG A 132 16.43 -13.38 0.57
C ARG A 132 17.26 -12.13 0.29
N ARG A 133 17.38 -11.22 1.25
CA ARG A 133 17.95 -9.86 1.09
C ARG A 133 17.34 -9.10 -0.10
N TYR A 134 16.05 -9.33 -0.36
CA TYR A 134 15.33 -8.76 -1.48
C TYR A 134 13.85 -8.58 -1.15
N GLY A 135 13.32 -7.41 -1.46
CA GLY A 135 11.89 -7.10 -1.37
C GLY A 135 11.65 -5.60 -1.21
N ALA A 136 10.42 -5.14 -1.42
CA ALA A 136 10.05 -3.74 -1.24
C ALA A 136 8.73 -3.61 -0.48
N ILE A 137 8.71 -2.75 0.52
CA ILE A 137 7.50 -2.35 1.25
C ILE A 137 7.26 -0.87 0.94
N ILE A 138 6.11 -0.54 0.39
CA ILE A 138 5.71 0.83 0.05
C ILE A 138 4.56 1.23 0.94
N ASN A 139 4.72 2.32 1.68
CA ASN A 139 3.68 2.89 2.54
C ASN A 139 3.07 4.11 1.87
N ILE A 140 1.77 4.06 1.60
CA ILE A 140 1.03 5.23 1.13
C ILE A 140 0.73 6.09 2.34
N ILE A 141 1.30 7.29 2.33
CA ILE A 141 1.10 8.30 3.38
C ILE A 141 0.27 9.46 2.82
N SER A 142 0.23 10.57 3.56
CA SER A 142 -0.49 11.77 3.17
C SER A 142 0.38 13.00 3.47
N ASN A 143 0.13 14.12 2.79
CA ASN A 143 0.69 15.40 3.23
C ASN A 143 0.27 15.75 4.66
N HIS A 144 -0.86 15.20 5.13
CA HIS A 144 -1.29 15.32 6.52
C HIS A 144 -0.35 14.64 7.52
N ALA A 145 0.60 13.81 7.08
CA ALA A 145 1.69 13.33 7.93
C ALA A 145 2.65 14.47 8.34
N PHE A 146 2.73 15.56 7.57
CA PHE A 146 3.64 16.68 7.81
C PHE A 146 2.91 17.98 8.18
N SER A 147 1.70 18.16 7.64
CA SER A 147 0.89 19.37 7.82
C SER A 147 -0.53 19.00 8.28
N VAL A 148 -0.80 19.22 9.56
CA VAL A 148 -2.11 18.99 10.17
C VAL A 148 -3.05 20.13 9.80
N ILE A 149 -4.18 19.82 9.15
CA ILE A 149 -5.26 20.79 8.94
C ILE A 149 -6.39 20.56 9.95
N LYS A 150 -7.18 21.60 10.23
CA LYS A 150 -8.31 21.50 11.17
C LYS A 150 -9.24 20.34 10.80
N SER A 151 -9.78 19.69 11.82
CA SER A 151 -10.78 18.62 11.70
C SER A 151 -10.32 17.33 11.01
N THR A 152 -9.01 17.05 10.97
CA THR A 152 -8.48 15.80 10.39
C THR A 152 -7.95 14.81 11.43
N PHE A 153 -8.08 15.12 12.73
CA PHE A 153 -7.59 14.22 13.77
C PHE A 153 -8.44 12.93 13.81
N PRO A 154 -7.86 11.73 14.00
CA PRO A 154 -6.46 11.44 14.34
C PRO A 154 -5.59 10.98 13.15
N TYR A 155 -6.13 11.00 11.95
CA TYR A 155 -5.46 10.52 10.73
C TYR A 155 -4.01 11.01 10.52
N PRO A 156 -3.67 12.31 10.73
CA PRO A 156 -2.29 12.79 10.71
C PRO A 156 -1.33 12.00 11.61
N VAL A 157 -1.77 11.59 12.80
CA VAL A 157 -0.95 10.83 13.75
C VAL A 157 -0.62 9.46 13.17
N ALA A 158 -1.65 8.77 12.64
CA ALA A 158 -1.46 7.46 12.01
C ALA A 158 -0.50 7.54 10.82
N LYS A 159 -0.71 8.52 9.93
CA LYS A 159 0.14 8.71 8.73
C LYS A 159 1.55 9.19 9.06
N HIS A 160 1.73 9.99 10.10
CA HIS A 160 3.06 10.31 10.61
C HIS A 160 3.74 9.06 11.17
N GLY A 161 3.01 8.21 11.89
CA GLY A 161 3.53 6.92 12.38
C GLY A 161 4.03 6.00 11.25
N LEU A 162 3.42 6.05 10.05
CA LEU A 162 3.88 5.31 8.88
C LEU A 162 5.20 5.82 8.27
N LEU A 163 5.66 7.01 8.66
CA LEU A 163 7.03 7.48 8.34
C LEU A 163 8.08 6.69 9.11
N PHE A 164 7.68 5.88 10.11
CA PHE A 164 8.57 4.98 10.81
C PHE A 164 9.34 4.13 9.80
N LYS A 165 10.63 4.39 9.73
CA LYS A 165 11.58 3.56 9.01
C LYS A 165 11.94 2.43 9.95
N PRO A 166 11.55 1.18 9.70
CA PRO A 166 12.08 0.09 10.48
C PRO A 166 13.60 0.09 10.24
N ALA A 167 14.36 0.44 11.28
CA ALA A 167 15.79 0.63 11.26
C ALA A 167 16.54 -0.71 11.12
N PHE A 168 16.23 -1.48 10.09
CA PHE A 168 17.03 -2.60 9.65
C PHE A 168 18.17 -2.01 8.82
N GLY A 169 19.42 -2.17 9.29
CA GLY A 169 20.64 -1.47 8.84
C GLY A 169 21.09 -1.69 7.38
N ILE A 170 20.17 -1.85 6.44
CA ILE A 170 20.39 -2.01 4.99
C ILE A 170 19.55 -1.00 4.17
N LEU A 171 18.67 -0.21 4.79
CA LEU A 171 17.61 0.50 4.08
C LEU A 171 17.67 2.02 4.18
N ASN A 172 18.09 2.68 3.11
CA ASN A 172 17.74 4.08 2.86
C ASN A 172 17.93 4.40 1.38
N ARG A 173 16.82 4.58 0.63
CA ARG A 173 16.76 5.50 -0.51
C ARG A 173 15.32 5.80 -0.94
N ALA A 174 15.12 7.08 -1.23
CA ALA A 174 13.95 7.77 -1.79
C ALA A 174 12.72 7.92 -0.87
N MET A 175 12.73 8.98 -0.05
CA MET A 175 11.53 9.81 0.07
C MET A 175 11.60 10.77 -1.13
N ASP A 176 10.67 10.67 -2.07
CA ASP A 176 10.51 11.76 -3.04
C ASP A 176 9.62 12.82 -2.38
N GLN A 177 10.21 13.98 -2.10
CA GLN A 177 9.52 15.12 -1.49
C GLN A 177 8.73 15.94 -2.51
N ASN A 178 8.75 15.58 -3.80
CA ASN A 178 8.01 16.30 -4.83
C ASN A 178 6.54 15.88 -4.91
N ALA A 179 5.78 16.20 -3.86
CA ALA A 179 4.32 16.19 -3.89
C ALA A 179 3.82 17.61 -4.23
N HIS A 180 3.79 17.97 -5.51
CA HIS A 180 2.87 19.01 -5.96
C HIS A 180 1.45 18.42 -5.96
N GLY A 181 0.79 18.46 -4.80
CA GLY A 181 -0.56 17.91 -4.58
C GLY A 181 -0.73 17.22 -3.23
N PHE A 182 -1.97 16.94 -2.82
CA PHE A 182 -2.43 16.48 -1.49
C PHE A 182 -1.83 15.13 -0.96
N LEU A 183 -0.93 14.48 -1.69
CA LEU A 183 -0.48 13.09 -1.46
C LEU A 183 1.04 13.00 -1.36
N GLY A 184 1.54 12.42 -0.26
CA GLY A 184 2.94 12.03 -0.10
C GLY A 184 3.07 10.50 -0.12
N ALA A 185 4.24 9.98 -0.46
CA ALA A 185 4.49 8.55 -0.42
C ALA A 185 5.90 8.21 0.11
N GLY A 186 6.01 7.18 0.94
CA GLY A 186 7.27 6.72 1.52
C GLY A 186 7.48 5.23 1.27
N GLY A 187 8.70 4.81 0.94
CA GLY A 187 9.03 3.41 0.67
C GLY A 187 10.24 2.92 1.46
N VAL A 188 10.24 1.63 1.73
CA VAL A 188 11.26 0.85 2.44
C VAL A 188 11.66 -0.28 1.49
N ALA A 189 12.81 -0.13 0.83
CA ALA A 189 13.28 -0.98 -0.26
C ALA A 189 14.52 -1.81 0.16
N VAL A 190 14.40 -3.14 0.20
CA VAL A 190 15.49 -4.09 0.48
C VAL A 190 16.16 -4.53 -0.83
N GLY A 191 17.40 -4.09 -1.08
CA GLY A 191 18.25 -4.56 -2.19
C GLY A 191 18.20 -3.69 -3.47
N LYS A 192 19.20 -3.89 -4.36
CA LYS A 192 19.45 -3.04 -5.55
C LYS A 192 18.31 -3.00 -6.59
N GLY A 193 17.44 -4.02 -6.66
CA GLY A 193 16.32 -4.09 -7.61
C GLY A 193 15.02 -3.41 -7.16
N ALA A 194 14.96 -2.92 -5.92
CA ALA A 194 13.75 -2.31 -5.35
C ALA A 194 13.53 -0.85 -5.79
N ILE A 195 14.50 -0.21 -6.44
CA ILE A 195 14.40 1.15 -6.99
C ILE A 195 13.44 1.20 -8.19
N ASP A 196 13.47 0.19 -9.07
CA ASP A 196 12.57 0.13 -10.23
C ASP A 196 11.10 0.02 -9.80
N ILE A 197 10.85 -0.67 -8.68
CA ILE A 197 9.53 -0.77 -8.06
C ILE A 197 9.05 0.62 -7.59
N PHE A 198 9.93 1.40 -6.97
CA PHE A 198 9.62 2.75 -6.50
C PHE A 198 9.35 3.73 -7.64
N VAL A 199 10.13 3.69 -8.71
CA VAL A 199 9.90 4.53 -9.91
C VAL A 199 8.54 4.24 -10.54
N GLN A 200 8.13 2.97 -10.59
CA GLN A 200 6.82 2.61 -11.14
C GLN A 200 5.67 3.04 -10.26
N PHE A 201 5.86 2.94 -8.95
CA PHE A 201 4.93 3.46 -7.98
C PHE A 201 4.70 4.98 -8.17
N VAL A 202 5.76 5.78 -8.30
CA VAL A 202 5.65 7.23 -8.58
C VAL A 202 4.91 7.48 -9.91
N ALA A 203 5.23 6.71 -10.96
CA ALA A 203 4.55 6.82 -12.24
C ALA A 203 3.05 6.46 -12.17
N ALA A 204 2.66 5.52 -11.31
CA ALA A 204 1.26 5.18 -11.05
C ALA A 204 0.51 6.33 -10.36
N ILE A 205 1.13 7.00 -9.39
CA ILE A 205 0.56 8.15 -8.70
C ILE A 205 0.31 9.30 -9.67
N HIS A 206 1.32 9.69 -10.47
CA HIS A 206 1.18 10.80 -11.40
C HIS A 206 0.10 10.55 -12.47
N ALA A 207 0.00 9.32 -12.98
CA ALA A 207 -1.07 8.96 -13.91
C ALA A 207 -2.47 9.10 -13.29
N ASN A 208 -2.63 8.82 -11.99
CA ASN A 208 -3.90 8.96 -11.29
C ASN A 208 -4.23 10.41 -10.91
N GLN A 209 -3.23 11.24 -10.58
CA GLN A 209 -3.44 12.68 -10.32
C GLN A 209 -3.93 13.44 -11.56
N ALA A 210 -3.47 13.07 -12.75
CA ALA A 210 -3.98 13.62 -14.01
C ALA A 210 -5.47 13.31 -14.23
N VAL A 211 -5.95 12.15 -13.75
CA VAL A 211 -7.36 11.75 -13.82
C VAL A 211 -8.20 12.38 -12.70
N GLY A 212 -7.62 12.58 -11.52
CA GLY A 212 -8.28 13.23 -10.39
C GLY A 212 -8.52 14.74 -10.60
N ALA A 213 -7.58 15.45 -11.22
CA ALA A 213 -7.73 16.86 -11.57
C ALA A 213 -8.90 17.11 -12.56
N ALA A 214 -9.19 16.14 -13.43
CA ALA A 214 -10.32 16.20 -14.37
C ALA A 214 -11.69 15.92 -13.72
N LYS A 215 -11.74 15.49 -12.46
CA LYS A 215 -12.99 15.26 -11.69
C LYS A 215 -13.27 16.32 -10.64
N CYS A 216 -12.38 17.30 -10.47
CA CYS A 216 -12.54 18.43 -9.56
C CYS A 216 -12.68 19.79 -10.30
N LEU A 217 -12.95 19.77 -11.61
CA LEU A 217 -13.40 20.92 -12.39
C LEU A 217 -14.84 20.70 -12.85
#